data_AF-A0A7W9HQY2-F1
#
_entry.id   AF-A0A7W9HQY2-F1
#
_cell.length_a   1.000
_cell.length_b   1.000
_cell.length_c   1.000
_cell.angle_alpha   90.00
_cell.angle_beta   90.00
_cell.angle_gamma   90.00
#
_symmetry.space_group_name_H-M   'P 1'
#
loop_
_entity.id
_entity.type
_entity.pdbx_description
1 polymer ?
#
loop_
_entity_poly.entity_id
_entity_poly.type
_entity_poly.pdbx_seq_one_letter_code
_entity_poly.pdbx_strand_id
1 'polypeptide(L)'
;MTLPGTDTLVIEQPWGVLRHVLSTKYRNDVYDGRGGQIATVSERKFLGPLRKLLRATAFSGRTQFDLVLSGHGQELLLIRKGAGKPPTQVLWPNGVVAGSVRHEGHGAYGLLDAGGQRLCLLHEVASFSPGAVVKRDGRRVRRDVLNIRPGTPDPVRSLAIAAAVAYDVVRGIGTNHTSGGSFDFPTLT
;
A
#
# COMPACT_ATOMS: atom_id res chain seq x y z
N MET A 1 -2.95 0.15 17.30
CA MET A 1 -1.53 -0.26 17.33
C MET A 1 -1.12 -0.61 15.91
N THR A 2 -0.04 -0.01 15.42
CA THR A 2 0.60 -0.36 14.14
C THR A 2 1.38 -1.67 14.22
N LEU A 3 1.86 -2.16 13.07
CA LEU A 3 2.76 -3.32 13.00
C LEU A 3 3.91 -3.17 14.04
N PRO A 4 4.03 -4.09 15.02
CA PRO A 4 4.97 -3.91 16.11
C PRO A 4 6.43 -4.00 15.65
N GLY A 5 7.25 -3.04 16.13
CA GLY A 5 8.68 -3.25 16.38
C GLY A 5 9.65 -3.31 15.19
N THR A 6 9.23 -3.05 13.94
CA THR A 6 10.15 -3.03 12.80
C THR A 6 10.07 -1.75 11.99
N ASP A 7 11.21 -1.14 11.71
CA ASP A 7 11.30 0.05 10.86
C ASP A 7 11.49 -0.31 9.39
N THR A 8 11.83 -1.56 9.10
CA THR A 8 11.91 -2.09 7.73
C THR A 8 10.76 -3.05 7.46
N LEU A 9 10.01 -2.80 6.39
CA LEU A 9 8.98 -3.69 5.87
C LEU A 9 9.36 -4.12 4.45
N VAL A 10 9.25 -5.42 4.18
CA VAL A 10 9.30 -5.95 2.82
C VAL A 10 7.89 -6.36 2.41
N ILE A 11 7.37 -5.74 1.35
CA ILE A 11 6.00 -5.90 0.88
C ILE A 11 6.05 -6.73 -0.39
N GLU A 12 5.52 -7.94 -0.31
CA GLU A 12 5.43 -8.84 -1.45
C GLU A 12 4.10 -8.66 -2.16
N GLN A 13 4.20 -8.13 -3.38
CA GLN A 13 3.08 -8.01 -4.28
C GLN A 13 3.13 -9.15 -5.29
N PRO A 14 2.04 -9.93 -5.43
CA PRO A 14 1.94 -10.92 -6.48
C PRO A 14 2.25 -10.36 -7.87
N TRP A 15 3.06 -11.09 -8.65
CA TRP A 15 3.37 -10.71 -10.01
C TRP A 15 2.93 -11.76 -11.03
N GLY A 16 2.16 -11.34 -12.04
CA GLY A 16 1.87 -12.18 -13.20
C GLY A 16 0.63 -11.74 -13.97
N VAL A 17 0.76 -11.59 -15.30
CA VAL A 17 -0.30 -11.12 -16.22
C VAL A 17 -1.60 -11.91 -16.04
N LEU A 18 -1.51 -13.24 -15.95
CA LEU A 18 -2.68 -14.11 -15.74
C LEU A 18 -3.35 -13.88 -14.38
N ARG A 19 -2.60 -13.52 -13.33
CA ARG A 19 -3.15 -13.30 -11.98
C ARG A 19 -3.84 -11.95 -11.88
N HIS A 20 -3.40 -10.91 -12.58
CA HIS A 20 -4.12 -9.63 -12.63
C HIS A 20 -5.48 -9.75 -13.33
N VAL A 21 -5.61 -10.68 -14.28
CA VAL A 21 -6.87 -10.99 -14.97
C VAL A 21 -7.75 -11.96 -14.16
N LEU A 22 -7.15 -12.97 -13.51
CA LEU A 22 -7.89 -14.06 -12.86
C LEU A 22 -8.14 -13.85 -11.36
N SER A 23 -7.19 -13.26 -10.61
CA SER A 23 -7.30 -13.05 -9.17
C SER A 23 -8.39 -12.02 -8.86
N THR A 24 -9.37 -12.42 -8.05
CA THR A 24 -10.51 -11.60 -7.65
C THR A 24 -10.25 -10.74 -6.41
N LYS A 25 -9.11 -10.92 -5.74
CA LYS A 25 -8.79 -10.25 -4.49
C LYS A 25 -7.39 -9.66 -4.54
N TYR A 26 -7.27 -8.38 -4.22
CA TYR A 26 -5.99 -7.78 -3.86
C TYR A 26 -5.48 -8.45 -2.59
N ARG A 27 -4.25 -8.97 -2.63
CA ARG A 27 -3.57 -9.52 -1.46
C ARG A 27 -2.07 -9.29 -1.58
N ASN A 28 -1.48 -8.68 -0.56
CA ASN A 28 -0.03 -8.54 -0.40
C ASN A 28 0.36 -9.16 0.95
N ASP A 29 1.52 -9.78 1.02
CA ASP A 29 2.08 -10.26 2.28
C ASP A 29 3.21 -9.31 2.70
N VAL A 30 3.30 -9.02 4.00
CA VAL A 30 4.23 -8.05 4.58
C VAL A 30 5.15 -8.79 5.54
N TYR A 31 6.44 -8.59 5.35
CA TYR A 31 7.52 -9.21 6.12
C TYR A 31 8.34 -8.13 6.83
N ASP A 32 8.97 -8.50 7.93
CA ASP A 32 10.02 -7.67 8.53
C ASP A 32 11.33 -7.73 7.70
N GLY A 33 12.32 -6.93 8.10
CA GLY A 33 13.65 -6.93 7.46
C GLY A 33 14.42 -8.26 7.60
N ARG A 34 13.99 -9.17 8.48
CA ARG A 34 14.59 -10.50 8.69
C ARG A 34 13.88 -11.60 7.89
N GLY A 35 12.81 -11.26 7.18
CA GLY A 35 12.03 -12.18 6.36
C GLY A 35 10.92 -12.93 7.11
N GLY A 36 10.63 -12.57 8.36
CA GLY A 36 9.48 -13.07 9.10
C GLY A 36 8.20 -12.40 8.61
N GLN A 37 7.16 -13.17 8.29
CA GLN A 37 5.87 -12.59 7.91
C GLN A 37 5.20 -11.99 9.14
N ILE A 38 4.83 -10.71 9.05
CA ILE A 38 4.24 -9.94 10.16
C ILE A 38 2.82 -9.48 9.86
N ALA A 39 2.44 -9.37 8.58
CA ALA A 39 1.08 -9.01 8.20
C ALA A 39 0.69 -9.47 6.79
N THR A 40 -0.60 -9.34 6.51
CA THR A 40 -1.19 -9.47 5.19
C THR A 40 -2.15 -8.32 4.95
N VAL A 41 -2.12 -7.78 3.74
CA VAL A 41 -3.09 -6.82 3.24
C VAL A 41 -4.07 -7.58 2.36
N SER A 42 -5.37 -7.40 2.55
CA SER A 42 -6.38 -8.02 1.70
C SER A 42 -7.61 -7.14 1.51
N GLU A 43 -8.37 -7.38 0.44
CA GLU A 43 -9.70 -6.79 0.30
C GLU A 43 -10.69 -7.31 1.35
N ARG A 44 -11.39 -6.39 2.00
CA ARG A 44 -12.41 -6.72 3.01
C ARG A 44 -13.73 -7.16 2.39
N LYS A 45 -14.07 -6.61 1.21
CA LYS A 45 -15.32 -6.93 0.50
C LYS A 45 -15.01 -7.56 -0.85
N PHE A 46 -15.73 -8.62 -1.18
CA PHE A 46 -15.70 -9.18 -2.53
C PHE A 46 -16.29 -8.16 -3.50
N LEU A 47 -15.54 -7.81 -4.53
CA LEU A 47 -16.05 -6.96 -5.61
C LEU A 47 -16.67 -7.85 -6.68
N GLY A 48 -17.95 -7.61 -6.96
CA GLY A 48 -18.67 -8.30 -8.02
C GLY A 48 -18.00 -8.16 -9.39
N PRO A 49 -18.33 -9.06 -10.34
CA PRO A 49 -17.61 -9.24 -11.61
C PRO A 49 -17.51 -7.98 -12.49
N LEU A 50 -18.48 -7.06 -12.42
CA LEU A 50 -18.47 -5.78 -13.15
C LEU A 50 -17.36 -4.83 -12.68
N ARG A 51 -17.17 -4.69 -11.36
CA ARG A 51 -16.10 -3.83 -10.81
C ARG A 51 -14.71 -4.43 -11.04
N LYS A 52 -14.64 -5.76 -11.19
CA LYS A 52 -13.43 -6.50 -11.58
C LYS A 52 -12.98 -6.13 -13.01
N LEU A 53 -13.91 -6.06 -13.97
CA LEU A 53 -13.61 -5.63 -15.34
C LEU A 53 -13.14 -4.16 -15.40
N LEU A 54 -13.74 -3.28 -14.60
CA LEU A 54 -13.29 -1.87 -14.52
C LEU A 54 -11.87 -1.71 -13.95
N ARG A 55 -11.43 -2.64 -13.09
CA ARG A 55 -10.04 -2.68 -12.59
C ARG A 55 -9.05 -3.27 -13.57
N ALA A 56 -9.54 -4.11 -14.48
CA ALA A 56 -8.77 -4.72 -15.56
C ALA A 56 -8.61 -3.80 -16.79
N THR A 57 -9.17 -2.58 -16.76
CA THR A 57 -9.07 -1.57 -17.83
C THR A 57 -8.35 -0.32 -17.32
N ALA A 58 -8.04 0.62 -18.22
CA ALA A 58 -7.38 1.91 -17.93
C ALA A 58 -8.12 2.82 -16.90
N PHE A 59 -9.29 2.39 -16.41
CA PHE A 59 -10.07 3.04 -15.36
C PHE A 59 -9.71 2.58 -13.94
N SER A 60 -8.79 1.61 -13.78
CA SER A 60 -8.37 1.03 -12.49
C SER A 60 -8.00 2.09 -11.44
N GLY A 61 -7.34 3.17 -11.88
CA GLY A 61 -6.97 4.32 -11.05
C GLY A 61 -8.11 5.07 -10.39
N ARG A 62 -9.34 4.96 -10.92
CA ARG A 62 -10.56 5.62 -10.44
C ARG A 62 -11.48 4.68 -9.66
N THR A 63 -11.10 3.43 -9.47
CA THR A 63 -11.92 2.43 -8.79
C THR A 63 -11.80 2.52 -7.28
N GLN A 64 -12.86 2.10 -6.59
CA GLN A 64 -12.88 2.03 -5.13
C GLN A 64 -12.02 0.88 -4.63
N PHE A 65 -11.33 1.09 -3.50
CA PHE A 65 -10.63 0.04 -2.77
C PHE A 65 -11.02 0.09 -1.29
N ASP A 66 -11.19 -1.08 -0.68
CA ASP A 66 -11.44 -1.27 0.75
C ASP A 66 -10.57 -2.42 1.22
N LEU A 67 -9.39 -2.07 1.72
CA LEU A 67 -8.36 -3.01 2.14
C LEU A 67 -8.28 -3.04 3.67
N VAL A 68 -7.89 -4.18 4.19
CA VAL A 68 -7.54 -4.38 5.59
C VAL A 68 -6.10 -4.87 5.67
N LEU A 69 -5.29 -4.21 6.49
CA LEU A 69 -3.99 -4.71 6.94
C LEU A 69 -4.22 -5.49 8.23
N SER A 70 -3.90 -6.78 8.23
CA SER A 70 -4.05 -7.64 9.40
C SER A 70 -2.71 -8.25 9.80
N GLY A 71 -2.42 -8.30 11.10
CA GLY A 71 -1.24 -8.97 11.66
C GLY A 71 -1.68 -9.91 12.78
N HIS A 72 -1.13 -11.13 12.82
CA HIS A 72 -1.46 -12.14 13.84
C HIS A 72 -2.98 -12.37 14.05
N GLY A 73 -3.77 -12.31 12.96
CA GLY A 73 -5.23 -12.50 13.02
C GLY A 73 -6.04 -11.29 13.49
N GLN A 74 -5.41 -10.14 13.75
CA GLN A 74 -6.07 -8.90 14.15
C GLN A 74 -6.01 -7.85 13.04
N GLU A 75 -7.10 -7.11 12.87
CA GLU A 75 -7.11 -5.93 11.99
C GLU A 75 -6.25 -4.82 12.64
N LEU A 76 -5.33 -4.25 11.86
CA LEU A 76 -4.45 -3.18 12.31
C LEU A 76 -4.81 -1.83 11.70
N LEU A 77 -5.12 -1.82 10.39
CA LEU A 77 -5.51 -0.62 9.64
C LEU A 77 -6.55 -0.98 8.57
N LEU A 78 -7.45 -0.04 8.30
CA LEU A 78 -8.35 -0.06 7.16
C LEU A 78 -7.89 1.00 6.17
N ILE A 79 -7.75 0.64 4.89
CA ILE A 79 -7.27 1.54 3.83
C ILE A 79 -8.37 1.65 2.79
N ARG A 80 -8.92 2.85 2.62
CA ARG A 80 -10.06 3.12 1.75
C ARG A 80 -9.73 4.13 0.69
N LYS A 81 -10.02 3.79 -0.55
CA LYS A 81 -9.97 4.72 -1.67
C LYS A 81 -11.37 4.85 -2.28
N GLY A 82 -11.86 6.08 -2.35
CA GLY A 82 -13.12 6.39 -3.04
C GLY A 82 -12.97 6.38 -4.57
N ALA A 83 -14.08 6.57 -5.28
CA ALA A 83 -14.05 6.70 -6.74
C ALA A 83 -13.37 8.03 -7.15
N GLY A 84 -12.67 8.04 -8.30
CA GLY A 84 -11.96 9.22 -8.80
C GLY A 84 -10.51 9.31 -8.30
N LYS A 85 -10.08 10.49 -7.84
CA LYS A 85 -8.74 10.72 -7.25
C LYS A 85 -8.78 11.31 -5.82
N PRO A 86 -9.66 10.86 -4.91
CA PRO A 86 -9.63 11.33 -3.53
C PRO A 86 -8.35 10.84 -2.83
N PRO A 87 -7.90 11.52 -1.77
CA PRO A 87 -6.91 10.97 -0.85
C PRO A 87 -7.35 9.58 -0.38
N THR A 88 -6.38 8.66 -0.26
CA THR A 88 -6.62 7.32 0.28
C THR A 88 -6.72 7.44 1.80
N GLN A 89 -7.90 7.18 2.35
CA GLN A 89 -8.16 7.26 3.79
C GLN A 89 -7.55 6.07 4.52
N VAL A 90 -7.03 6.33 5.70
CA VAL A 90 -6.51 5.32 6.62
C VAL A 90 -7.29 5.44 7.91
N LEU A 91 -7.88 4.33 8.35
CA LEU A 91 -8.69 4.25 9.55
C LEU A 91 -8.12 3.20 10.48
N TRP A 92 -8.29 3.43 11.77
CA TRP A 92 -8.10 2.43 12.80
C TRP A 92 -9.18 1.34 12.70
N PRO A 93 -8.98 0.16 13.31
CA PRO A 93 -9.95 -0.94 13.27
C PRO A 93 -11.31 -0.57 13.87
N ASN A 94 -11.33 0.36 14.84
CA ASN A 94 -12.56 0.90 15.42
C ASN A 94 -13.33 1.86 14.49
N GLY A 95 -12.83 2.10 13.27
CA GLY A 95 -13.45 2.99 12.28
C GLY A 95 -13.09 4.46 12.42
N VAL A 96 -12.30 4.86 13.42
CA VAL A 96 -11.81 6.23 13.57
C VAL A 96 -10.79 6.53 12.48
N VAL A 97 -10.92 7.69 11.81
CA VAL A 97 -9.99 8.12 10.77
C VAL A 97 -8.65 8.49 11.42
N ALA A 98 -7.57 7.82 11.00
CA ALA A 98 -6.21 8.17 11.38
C ALA A 98 -5.68 9.35 10.54
N GLY A 99 -6.08 9.37 9.26
CA GLY A 99 -5.71 10.41 8.31
C GLY A 99 -5.92 9.96 6.86
N SER A 100 -5.19 10.58 5.94
CA SER A 100 -5.21 10.17 4.53
C SER A 100 -3.87 10.36 3.83
N VAL A 101 -3.69 9.66 2.71
CA VAL A 101 -2.51 9.75 1.85
C VAL A 101 -2.93 10.34 0.50
N ARG A 102 -2.26 11.42 0.07
CA ARG A 102 -2.55 12.10 -1.19
C ARG A 102 -1.32 12.08 -2.09
N HIS A 103 -1.49 11.69 -3.34
CA HIS A 103 -0.45 11.88 -4.36
C HIS A 103 -0.40 13.36 -4.75
N GLU A 104 0.76 14.02 -4.57
CA GLU A 104 0.95 15.45 -4.80
C GLU A 104 1.68 15.76 -6.13
N GLY A 105 1.95 14.74 -6.95
CA GLY A 105 2.71 14.88 -8.20
C GLY A 105 4.20 14.61 -8.02
N HIS A 106 4.94 14.41 -9.11
CA HIS A 106 6.39 14.08 -9.11
C HIS A 106 6.78 12.90 -8.19
N GLY A 107 5.87 11.95 -7.97
CA GLY A 107 6.12 10.82 -7.06
C GLY A 107 6.09 11.17 -5.57
N ALA A 108 5.68 12.40 -5.21
CA ALA A 108 5.51 12.83 -3.83
C ALA A 108 4.13 12.40 -3.29
N TYR A 109 4.12 12.00 -2.02
CA TYR A 109 2.90 11.60 -1.32
C TYR A 109 2.81 12.38 -0.01
N GLY A 110 1.78 13.20 0.12
CA GLY A 110 1.45 13.88 1.37
C GLY A 110 0.78 12.92 2.33
N LEU A 111 1.18 12.98 3.60
CA LEU A 111 0.52 12.35 4.73
C LEU A 111 -0.31 13.43 5.44
N LEU A 112 -1.63 13.24 5.47
CA LEU A 112 -2.59 14.22 5.96
C LEU A 112 -3.24 13.67 7.23
N ASP A 113 -3.53 14.55 8.17
CA ASP A 113 -4.31 14.20 9.37
C ASP A 113 -5.79 13.92 9.04
N ALA A 114 -6.60 13.68 10.07
CA ALA A 114 -8.02 13.42 9.91
C ALA A 114 -8.82 14.64 9.38
N GLY A 115 -8.33 15.86 9.58
CA GLY A 115 -8.91 17.10 9.06
C GLY A 115 -8.48 17.44 7.63
N GLY A 116 -7.51 16.72 7.08
CA GLY A 116 -6.95 16.98 5.75
C GLY A 116 -5.80 18.00 5.75
N GLN A 117 -5.26 18.37 6.91
CA GLN A 117 -4.03 19.16 6.99
C GLN A 117 -2.82 18.26 6.74
N ARG A 118 -1.85 18.74 5.94
CA ARG A 118 -0.62 17.99 5.67
C ARG A 118 0.26 17.97 6.92
N LEU A 119 0.59 16.77 7.38
CA LEU A 119 1.55 16.52 8.46
C LEU A 119 2.99 16.56 7.95
N CYS A 120 3.25 15.86 6.84
CA CYS A 120 4.55 15.75 6.18
C CYS A 120 4.41 15.12 4.79
N LEU A 121 5.52 15.02 4.07
CA LEU A 121 5.66 14.17 2.87
C LEU A 121 6.22 12.80 3.27
N LEU A 122 5.83 11.75 2.54
CA LEU A 122 6.26 10.38 2.82
C LEU A 122 7.79 10.25 2.86
N HIS A 123 8.50 10.90 1.93
CA HIS A 123 9.96 10.84 1.85
C HIS A 123 10.68 11.51 3.03
N GLU A 124 10.00 12.36 3.80
CA GLU A 124 10.58 13.00 4.98
C GLU A 124 10.66 12.04 6.18
N VAL A 125 9.85 10.97 6.15
CA VAL A 125 9.71 10.02 7.27
C VAL A 125 9.98 8.57 6.87
N ALA A 126 10.03 8.25 5.58
CA ALA A 126 10.31 6.91 5.10
C ALA A 126 10.94 6.91 3.70
N SER A 127 11.89 6.00 3.46
CA SER A 127 12.32 5.65 2.11
C SER A 127 11.46 4.49 1.61
N PHE A 128 10.95 4.58 0.38
CA PHE A 128 10.25 3.49 -0.29
C PHE A 128 11.00 3.12 -1.57
N SER A 129 11.24 1.84 -1.79
CA SER A 129 11.95 1.34 -2.97
C SER A 129 11.09 0.23 -3.61
N PRO A 130 10.46 0.50 -4.76
CA PRO A 130 9.81 -0.54 -5.54
C PRO A 130 10.87 -1.55 -5.98
N GLY A 131 10.72 -2.81 -5.61
CA GLY A 131 11.76 -3.79 -5.86
C GLY A 131 11.60 -4.56 -7.15
N ALA A 132 12.58 -5.41 -7.42
CA ALA A 132 12.57 -6.31 -8.56
C ALA A 132 11.53 -7.42 -8.40
N VAL A 133 11.14 -8.00 -9.54
CA VAL A 133 10.34 -9.22 -9.59
C VAL A 133 11.25 -10.43 -9.41
N VAL A 134 11.01 -11.20 -8.37
CA VAL A 134 11.78 -12.41 -8.04
C VAL A 134 10.89 -13.64 -8.01
N LYS A 135 11.48 -14.85 -8.08
CA LYS A 135 10.78 -16.12 -7.90
C LYS A 135 10.90 -16.58 -6.44
N ARG A 136 9.78 -16.82 -5.77
CA ARG A 136 9.69 -17.31 -4.38
C ARG A 136 8.59 -18.36 -4.29
N ASP A 137 8.88 -19.51 -3.70
CA ASP A 137 7.92 -20.62 -3.51
C ASP A 137 7.15 -21.00 -4.80
N GLY A 138 7.88 -21.03 -5.92
CA GLY A 138 7.33 -21.33 -7.25
C GLY A 138 6.53 -20.19 -7.91
N ARG A 139 6.39 -19.03 -7.26
CA ARG A 139 5.60 -17.88 -7.71
C ARG A 139 6.49 -16.69 -8.02
N ARG A 140 6.04 -15.78 -8.91
CA ARG A 140 6.70 -14.48 -9.12
C ARG A 140 6.09 -13.44 -8.20
N VAL A 141 6.93 -12.67 -7.52
CA VAL A 141 6.54 -11.59 -6.61
C VAL A 141 7.42 -10.37 -6.82
N ARG A 142 6.84 -9.17 -6.77
CA ARG A 142 7.57 -7.90 -6.64
C ARG A 142 7.81 -7.64 -5.15
N ARG A 143 9.04 -7.37 -4.74
CA ARG A 143 9.38 -7.15 -3.32
C ARG A 143 9.71 -5.69 -3.07
N ASP A 144 8.72 -4.90 -2.69
CA ASP A 144 8.95 -3.48 -2.37
C ASP A 144 9.50 -3.35 -0.95
N VAL A 145 10.39 -2.39 -0.71
CA VAL A 145 11.00 -2.15 0.60
C VAL A 145 10.56 -0.78 1.11
N LEU A 146 10.04 -0.75 2.33
CA LEU A 146 9.80 0.48 3.09
C LEU A 146 10.76 0.50 4.28
N ASN A 147 11.53 1.57 4.41
CA ASN A 147 12.25 1.88 5.64
C ASN A 147 11.67 3.15 6.23
N ILE A 148 11.10 3.04 7.43
CA ILE A 148 10.52 4.15 8.19
C ILE A 148 11.61 4.67 9.14
N ARG A 149 11.68 5.98 9.33
CA ARG A 149 12.59 6.56 10.31
C ARG A 149 12.23 6.03 11.71
N PRO A 150 13.19 5.50 12.49
CA PRO A 150 12.95 5.05 13.85
C PRO A 150 12.31 6.15 14.71
N GLY A 151 11.35 5.78 15.55
CA GLY A 151 10.63 6.72 16.42
C GLY A 151 9.57 7.58 15.73
N THR A 152 9.28 7.37 14.43
CA THR A 152 8.17 8.06 13.75
C THR A 152 6.85 7.81 14.51
N PRO A 153 6.15 8.85 14.98
CA PRO A 153 4.94 8.69 15.78
C PRO A 153 3.71 8.34 14.93
N ASP A 154 2.68 7.80 15.56
CA ASP A 154 1.35 7.74 14.96
C ASP A 154 0.67 9.12 14.99
N PRO A 155 -0.16 9.47 13.99
CA PRO A 155 -0.62 8.62 12.89
C PRO A 155 0.35 8.56 11.69
N VAL A 156 1.44 9.34 11.69
CA VAL A 156 2.37 9.44 10.55
C VAL A 156 2.94 8.07 10.16
N ARG A 157 3.33 7.26 11.15
CA ARG A 157 3.80 5.89 10.92
C ARG A 157 2.74 5.02 10.25
N SER A 158 1.52 5.01 10.77
CA SER A 158 0.38 4.31 10.15
C SER A 158 0.14 4.73 8.70
N LEU A 159 0.20 6.04 8.43
CA LEU A 159 -0.01 6.59 7.10
C LEU A 159 1.11 6.18 6.14
N ALA A 160 2.37 6.17 6.59
CA ALA A 160 3.51 5.71 5.79
C ALA A 160 3.41 4.21 5.45
N ILE A 161 3.05 3.39 6.43
CA ILE A 161 2.79 1.95 6.22
C ILE A 161 1.66 1.77 5.20
N ALA A 162 0.53 2.44 5.39
CA ALA A 162 -0.61 2.37 4.49
C ALA A 162 -0.25 2.81 3.05
N ALA A 163 0.55 3.87 2.91
CA ALA A 163 1.03 4.36 1.62
C ALA A 163 1.84 3.29 0.88
N ALA A 164 2.74 2.58 1.57
CA ALA A 164 3.59 1.57 0.98
C ALA A 164 2.83 0.27 0.65
N VAL A 165 2.06 -0.24 1.61
CA VAL A 165 1.36 -1.53 1.45
C VAL A 165 0.24 -1.47 0.42
N ALA A 166 -0.27 -0.27 0.14
CA ALA A 166 -1.26 0.03 -0.88
C ALA A 166 -0.70 0.93 -2.01
N TYR A 167 0.62 0.93 -2.24
CA TYR A 167 1.30 1.85 -3.16
C TYR A 167 0.63 1.95 -4.54
N ASP A 168 0.28 0.80 -5.13
CA ASP A 168 -0.36 0.72 -6.45
C ASP A 168 -1.77 1.36 -6.48
N VAL A 169 -2.46 1.35 -5.34
CA VAL A 169 -3.77 1.99 -5.14
C VAL A 169 -3.60 3.50 -4.98
N VAL A 170 -2.64 3.92 -4.15
CA VAL A 170 -2.35 5.33 -3.82
C VAL A 170 -1.84 6.09 -5.05
N ARG A 171 -0.94 5.49 -5.84
CA ARG A 171 -0.41 6.10 -7.08
C ARG A 171 -1.44 6.25 -8.20
N GLY A 172 -2.65 5.68 -8.04
CA GLY A 172 -3.72 5.82 -9.01
C GLY A 172 -3.51 5.06 -10.32
N ILE A 173 -2.57 4.11 -10.33
CA ILE A 173 -2.28 3.25 -11.48
C ILE A 173 -3.11 1.94 -11.39
N GLY A 174 -3.67 1.64 -10.22
CA GLY A 174 -4.50 0.45 -10.01
C GLY A 174 -3.68 -0.84 -10.03
N THR A 175 -4.36 -1.98 -10.06
CA THR A 175 -3.73 -3.31 -9.91
C THR A 175 -3.16 -3.88 -11.22
N ASN A 176 -3.16 -3.10 -12.30
CA ASN A 176 -2.96 -3.62 -13.66
C ASN A 176 -1.58 -3.30 -14.26
N HIS A 177 -0.75 -2.52 -13.58
CA HIS A 177 0.56 -2.20 -14.11
C HIS A 177 1.60 -3.16 -13.55
N THR A 178 2.09 -3.99 -14.45
CA THR A 178 3.39 -4.63 -14.34
C THR A 178 4.49 -3.57 -14.42
N SER A 179 4.64 -2.72 -13.39
CA SER A 179 5.79 -1.80 -13.30
C SER A 179 7.04 -2.61 -12.95
N GLY A 180 7.68 -3.18 -13.97
CA GLY A 180 9.02 -3.74 -13.96
C GLY A 180 10.02 -2.71 -14.49
N GLY A 181 9.81 -1.43 -14.15
CA GLY A 181 10.74 -0.35 -14.43
C GLY A 181 11.19 0.23 -13.10
N SER A 182 12.50 0.26 -12.88
CA SER A 182 13.11 0.95 -11.74
C SER A 182 12.66 2.41 -11.77
N PHE A 183 11.98 2.84 -10.72
CA PHE A 183 11.97 4.25 -10.35
C PHE A 183 12.81 4.35 -9.09
N ASP A 184 14.03 4.83 -9.27
CA ASP A 184 14.86 5.26 -8.15
C ASP A 184 14.20 6.49 -7.55
N PHE A 185 13.80 6.38 -6.29
CA PHE A 185 13.67 7.57 -5.46
C PHE A 185 15.08 8.13 -5.29
N PRO A 186 15.28 9.46 -5.32
CA PRO A 186 16.58 10.02 -5.01
C PRO A 186 17.01 9.53 -3.62
N THR A 187 18.07 8.72 -3.60
CA THR A 187 18.81 8.37 -2.40
C THR A 187 19.38 9.65 -1.81
N LEU A 188 19.09 9.90 -0.53
CA LEU A 188 19.73 10.97 0.21
C LEU A 188 21.24 10.72 0.23
N THR A 189 21.99 11.61 -0.42
CA THR A 189 23.37 11.96 -0.02
C THR A 189 23.31 13.00 1.08
#